data_AF-A5C5U4-F1
#
_entry.id   AF-A5C5U4-F1
#
_cell.length_a   1.000
_cell.length_b   1.000
_cell.length_c   1.000
_cell.angle_alpha   90.00
_cell.angle_beta   90.00
_cell.angle_gamma   90.00
#
_symmetry.space_group_name_H-M   'P 1'
#
loop_
_entity.id
_entity.type
_entity.pdbx_description
1 polymer ?
#
loop_
_entity_poly.entity_id
_entity_poly.type
_entity_poly.pdbx_seq_one_letter_code
_entity_poly.pdbx_strand_id
1 'polypeptide(L)'
;MDFFQSQARKHQPKFSKKRLTKDQVRLLETSFDLNNKLDSDRKLQLAQELGIPPRQVAIWYQNKRARWKNQSLELEYNALQLRLDAALGDKRKLEKEVDRLKQELQKAQEVLLSCNVTYSTLTSLSTSCDEDGSSSLLGDSKLGLDKELYACLIGGGDQFPKSDDSHGLFT
;
A
#
# COMPACT_ATOMS: atom_id res chain seq x y z
N MET A 1 -1.93 7.82 74.76
CA MET A 1 -1.09 6.61 74.68
C MET A 1 -1.82 5.67 73.73
N ASP A 2 -1.39 5.34 72.52
CA ASP A 2 -0.16 5.55 71.73
C ASP A 2 -0.57 5.38 70.25
N PHE A 3 -0.18 6.27 69.33
CA PHE A 3 1.11 6.27 68.63
C PHE A 3 1.29 5.05 67.71
N PHE A 4 0.91 5.14 66.44
CA PHE A 4 1.56 4.42 65.32
C PHE A 4 1.05 5.03 63.99
N GLN A 5 1.68 6.10 63.51
CA GLN A 5 2.85 6.13 62.64
C GLN A 5 2.45 6.37 61.18
N SER A 6 2.52 7.66 60.83
CA SER A 6 2.46 8.20 59.48
C SER A 6 3.38 7.44 58.53
N GLN A 7 2.82 6.67 57.60
CA GLN A 7 3.52 6.38 56.35
C GLN A 7 3.37 7.59 55.44
N ALA A 8 4.28 8.55 55.61
CA ALA A 8 4.56 9.56 54.60
C ALA A 8 4.92 8.81 53.31
N ARG A 9 4.01 8.82 52.33
CA ARG A 9 4.31 8.36 50.97
C ARG A 9 5.49 9.20 50.49
N LYS A 10 6.68 8.60 50.46
CA LYS A 10 7.89 9.20 49.90
C LYS A 10 7.54 9.71 48.50
N HIS A 11 7.49 11.03 48.35
CA HIS A 11 7.37 11.66 47.06
C HIS A 11 8.54 11.16 46.21
N GLN A 12 8.25 10.30 45.24
CA GLN A 12 9.17 9.99 44.15
C GLN A 12 9.67 11.33 43.61
N PRO A 13 11.00 11.55 43.55
CA PRO A 13 11.52 12.80 43.05
C PRO A 13 10.96 13.01 41.64
N LYS A 14 10.34 14.17 41.41
CA LYS A 14 9.92 14.60 40.07
C LYS A 14 11.19 14.69 39.23
N PHE A 15 11.53 13.59 38.55
CA PHE A 15 12.65 13.53 37.62
C PHE A 15 12.43 14.63 36.59
N SER A 16 13.22 15.70 36.71
CA SER A 16 13.17 16.85 35.83
C SER A 16 13.32 16.37 34.40
N LYS A 17 12.43 16.83 33.50
CA LYS A 17 12.43 16.55 32.06
C LYS A 17 13.66 17.18 31.37
N LYS A 18 14.87 16.90 31.84
CA LYS A 18 16.11 17.35 31.22
C LYS A 18 16.26 16.63 29.89
N ARG A 19 16.50 17.41 28.84
CA ARG A 19 16.82 16.92 27.50
C ARG A 19 18.16 16.18 27.58
N LEU A 20 18.25 15.03 26.91
CA LEU A 20 19.49 14.26 26.81
C LEU A 20 20.55 15.08 26.06
N THR A 21 21.80 14.99 26.51
CA THR A 21 22.93 15.64 25.83
C THR A 21 23.24 14.93 24.51
N LYS A 22 23.98 15.60 23.61
CA LYS A 22 24.38 15.00 22.33
C LYS A 22 25.18 13.71 22.54
N ASP A 23 26.08 13.70 23.52
CA ASP A 23 26.92 12.53 23.82
C ASP A 23 26.09 11.36 24.33
N GLN A 24 25.10 11.63 25.20
CA GLN A 24 24.18 10.61 25.68
C GLN A 24 23.35 10.02 24.53
N VAL A 25 22.88 10.85 23.60
CA VAL A 25 22.16 10.39 22.42
C VAL A 25 23.06 9.54 21.53
N ARG A 26 24.32 9.93 21.27
CA ARG A 26 25.24 9.13 20.44
C ARG A 26 25.47 7.72 20.99
N LEU A 27 25.63 7.58 22.31
CA LEU A 27 25.82 6.28 22.93
C LEU A 27 24.54 5.41 22.83
N LEU A 28 23.38 6.03 23.05
CA LEU A 28 22.08 5.35 22.87
C LEU A 28 21.88 4.90 21.42
N GLU A 29 22.26 5.73 20.44
CA GLU A 29 22.21 5.37 19.02
C GLU A 29 23.14 4.22 18.69
N THR A 30 24.39 4.28 19.12
CA THR A 30 25.36 3.19 18.93
C THR A 30 24.84 1.88 19.52
N SER A 31 24.28 1.92 20.73
CA SER A 31 23.71 0.72 21.35
C SER A 31 22.44 0.22 20.65
N PHE A 32 21.64 1.12 20.06
CA PHE A 32 20.43 0.77 19.33
C PHE A 32 20.74 0.11 17.98
N ASP A 33 21.76 0.59 17.29
CA ASP A 33 22.21 0.05 16.00
C ASP A 33 22.75 -1.38 16.16
N LEU A 34 23.35 -1.69 17.31
CA LEU A 34 23.76 -3.06 17.66
C LEU A 34 22.58 -3.96 18.03
N ASN A 35 21.65 -3.46 18.85
CA ASN A 35 20.45 -4.19 19.22
C ASN A 35 19.28 -3.22 19.48
N ASN A 36 18.27 -3.31 18.63
CA ASN A 36 17.06 -2.50 18.70
C ASN A 36 16.10 -2.94 19.84
N LYS A 37 16.24 -4.18 20.32
CA LYS A 37 15.52 -4.68 21.50
C LYS A 37 16.26 -4.26 22.77
N LEU A 38 15.55 -3.54 23.63
CA LEU A 38 16.10 -3.09 24.91
C LEU A 38 15.75 -4.09 26.01
N ASP A 39 16.71 -4.96 26.35
CA ASP A 39 16.58 -5.89 27.45
C ASP A 39 16.69 -5.17 28.81
N SER A 40 16.16 -5.79 29.87
CA SER A 40 16.15 -5.17 31.20
C SER A 40 17.55 -4.88 31.71
N ASP A 41 18.48 -5.83 31.56
CA ASP A 41 19.85 -5.69 32.05
C ASP A 41 20.60 -4.62 31.27
N ARG A 42 20.48 -4.61 29.93
CA ARG A 42 21.10 -3.59 29.08
C ARG A 42 20.56 -2.19 29.38
N LYS A 43 19.27 -2.06 29.68
CA LYS A 43 18.66 -0.80 30.12
C LYS A 43 19.28 -0.29 31.42
N LEU A 44 19.54 -1.17 32.39
CA LEU A 44 20.18 -0.79 33.65
C LEU A 44 21.65 -0.36 33.41
N GLN A 45 22.39 -1.10 32.59
CA GLN A 45 23.76 -0.75 32.21
C GLN A 45 23.83 0.63 31.53
N LEU A 46 23.02 0.85 30.49
CA LEU A 46 22.95 2.14 29.79
C LEU A 46 22.57 3.29 30.72
N ALA A 47 21.62 3.06 31.63
CA ALA A 47 21.23 4.08 32.62
C ALA A 47 22.40 4.48 33.53
N GLN A 48 23.21 3.51 33.96
CA GLN A 48 24.41 3.75 34.76
C GLN A 48 25.49 4.46 33.95
N GLU A 49 25.84 3.95 32.77
CA GLU A 49 26.85 4.54 31.87
C GLU A 49 26.53 6.00 31.51
N LEU A 50 25.25 6.30 31.29
CA LEU A 50 24.78 7.63 30.87
C LEU A 50 24.46 8.57 32.03
N GLY A 51 24.38 8.06 33.26
CA GLY A 51 23.92 8.80 34.44
C GLY A 51 22.48 9.30 34.33
N ILE A 52 21.60 8.57 33.62
CA ILE A 52 20.19 8.94 33.43
C ILE A 52 19.24 7.87 33.97
N PRO A 53 18.00 8.22 34.31
CA PRO A 53 17.04 7.23 34.81
C PRO A 53 16.73 6.14 33.77
N PRO A 54 16.59 4.86 34.18
CA PRO A 54 16.23 3.76 33.27
C PRO A 54 14.97 4.00 32.45
N ARG A 55 14.02 4.77 33.01
CA ARG A 55 12.81 5.20 32.31
C ARG A 55 13.10 6.09 31.10
N GLN A 56 14.08 6.99 31.18
CA GLN A 56 14.45 7.85 30.04
C GLN A 56 15.07 7.02 28.91
N VAL A 57 15.90 6.02 29.24
CA VAL A 57 16.44 5.05 28.26
C VAL A 57 15.28 4.33 27.56
N ALA A 58 14.31 3.81 28.33
CA ALA A 58 13.16 3.11 27.77
C ALA A 58 12.31 3.98 26.83
N ILE A 59 12.00 5.21 27.25
CA ILE A 59 11.24 6.19 26.43
C ILE A 59 12.03 6.53 25.16
N TRP A 60 13.34 6.71 25.26
CA TRP A 60 14.17 7.02 24.11
C TRP A 60 14.14 5.87 23.09
N TYR A 61 14.28 4.62 23.51
CA TYR A 61 14.19 3.44 22.63
C TYR A 61 12.81 3.32 21.98
N GLN A 62 11.73 3.56 22.74
CA GLN A 62 10.36 3.59 22.20
C GLN A 62 10.22 4.66 21.10
N ASN A 63 10.69 5.88 21.37
CA ASN A 63 10.63 6.98 20.40
C ASN A 63 11.51 6.73 19.17
N LYS A 64 12.70 6.14 19.34
CA LYS A 64 13.59 5.78 18.22
C LYS A 64 12.92 4.75 17.32
N ARG A 65 12.28 3.71 17.89
CA ARG A 65 11.49 2.72 17.12
C ARG A 65 10.29 3.35 16.42
N ALA A 66 9.55 4.23 17.09
CA ALA A 66 8.41 4.92 16.49
C ALA A 66 8.84 5.75 15.27
N ARG A 67 9.95 6.51 15.40
CA ARG A 67 10.51 7.27 14.28
C ARG A 67 10.97 6.38 13.14
N TRP A 68 11.65 5.28 13.44
CA TRP A 68 12.11 4.33 12.43
C TRP A 68 10.92 3.71 11.67
N LYS A 69 9.87 3.31 12.38
CA LYS A 69 8.64 2.81 11.76
C LYS A 69 7.98 3.87 10.87
N ASN A 70 7.85 5.11 11.35
CA ASN A 70 7.29 6.20 10.54
C ASN A 70 8.12 6.45 9.28
N GLN A 71 9.45 6.45 9.40
CA GLN A 71 10.33 6.64 8.25
C GLN A 71 10.19 5.49 7.23
N SER A 72 10.04 4.24 7.68
CA SER A 72 9.74 3.10 6.79
C SER A 72 8.43 3.31 6.04
N LEU A 73 7.36 3.68 6.77
CA LEU A 73 6.04 3.93 6.18
C LEU A 73 6.05 5.08 5.18
N GLU A 74 6.78 6.16 5.47
CA GLU A 74 6.95 7.28 4.55
C GLU A 74 7.66 6.85 3.25
N LEU A 75 8.71 6.03 3.36
CA LEU A 75 9.40 5.49 2.18
C LEU A 75 8.49 4.56 1.37
N GLU A 76 7.77 3.66 2.02
CA GLU A 76 6.82 2.74 1.38
C GLU A 76 5.69 3.50 0.67
N TYR A 77 5.14 4.53 1.32
CA TYR A 77 4.12 5.40 0.74
C TYR A 77 4.64 6.10 -0.52
N ASN A 78 5.84 6.68 -0.47
CA ASN A 78 6.45 7.35 -1.63
C ASN A 78 6.70 6.38 -2.78
N ALA A 79 7.16 5.15 -2.49
CA ALA A 79 7.34 4.12 -3.49
C ALA A 79 6.02 3.70 -4.15
N LEU A 80 4.95 3.58 -3.35
CA LEU A 80 3.61 3.29 -3.86
C LEU A 80 3.07 4.43 -4.73
N GLN A 81 3.27 5.67 -4.32
CA GLN A 81 2.88 6.86 -5.07
C GLN A 81 3.55 6.89 -6.46
N LEU A 82 4.86 6.65 -6.52
CA LEU A 82 5.59 6.58 -7.78
C LEU A 82 5.05 5.48 -8.73
N ARG A 83 4.70 4.32 -8.17
CA ARG A 83 4.10 3.21 -8.94
C ARG A 83 2.72 3.59 -9.47
N LEU A 84 1.91 4.27 -8.66
CA LEU A 84 0.61 4.76 -9.07
C LEU A 84 0.74 5.75 -10.23
N ASP A 85 1.64 6.72 -10.12
CA ASP A 85 1.86 7.73 -11.16
C ASP A 85 2.34 7.10 -12.49
N ALA A 86 3.22 6.10 -12.41
CA ALA A 86 3.65 5.33 -13.57
C ALA A 86 2.48 4.58 -14.23
N ALA A 87 1.67 3.86 -13.43
CA ALA A 87 0.51 3.13 -13.93
C ALA A 87 -0.55 4.06 -14.55
N LEU A 88 -0.78 5.24 -13.97
CA LEU A 88 -1.64 6.27 -14.55
C LEU A 88 -1.06 6.85 -15.84
N GLY A 89 0.26 6.96 -15.94
CA GLY A 89 0.96 7.28 -17.17
C GLY A 89 0.69 6.27 -18.29
N ASP A 90 0.82 4.99 -17.98
CA ASP A 90 0.63 3.92 -18.96
C ASP A 90 -0.84 3.74 -19.33
N LYS A 91 -1.76 3.87 -18.39
CA LYS A 91 -3.21 3.92 -18.67
C LYS A 91 -3.53 4.99 -19.71
N ARG A 92 -3.03 6.22 -19.53
CA ARG A 92 -3.25 7.31 -20.50
C ARG A 92 -2.68 7.02 -21.88
N LYS A 93 -1.55 6.30 -21.96
CA LYS A 93 -0.98 5.87 -23.26
C LYS A 93 -1.87 4.82 -23.93
N LEU A 94 -2.33 3.83 -23.16
CA LEU A 94 -3.22 2.78 -23.64
C LEU A 94 -4.57 3.36 -24.11
N GLU A 95 -5.14 4.31 -23.38
CA GLU A 95 -6.38 5.00 -23.79
C GLU A 95 -6.23 5.67 -25.16
N LYS A 96 -5.11 6.39 -25.39
CA LYS A 96 -4.81 6.99 -26.69
C LYS A 96 -4.66 5.95 -27.81
N GLU A 97 -4.00 4.84 -27.51
CA GLU A 97 -3.80 3.76 -28.47
C GLU A 97 -5.12 3.06 -28.82
N VAL A 98 -5.98 2.84 -27.84
CA VAL A 98 -7.34 2.32 -28.05
C VAL A 98 -8.14 3.25 -28.95
N ASP A 99 -8.09 4.56 -28.71
CA ASP A 99 -8.79 5.53 -29.55
C ASP A 99 -8.24 5.56 -30.97
N ARG A 100 -6.91 5.48 -31.14
CA ARG A 100 -6.26 5.36 -32.46
C ARG A 100 -6.75 4.12 -33.21
N LEU A 101 -6.71 2.95 -32.58
CA LEU A 101 -7.12 1.69 -33.17
C LEU A 101 -8.62 1.69 -33.53
N LYS A 102 -9.48 2.30 -32.71
CA LYS A 102 -10.90 2.47 -33.04
C LYS A 102 -11.11 3.33 -34.29
N GLN A 103 -10.35 4.42 -34.44
CA GLN A 103 -10.42 5.26 -35.65
C GLN A 103 -9.95 4.49 -36.89
N GLU A 104 -8.90 3.69 -36.78
CA GLU A 104 -8.42 2.84 -37.88
C GLU A 104 -9.43 1.77 -38.27
N LEU A 105 -10.05 1.12 -37.28
CA LEU A 105 -11.11 0.15 -37.51
C LEU A 105 -12.30 0.78 -38.22
N GLN A 106 -12.74 1.97 -37.78
CA GLN A 106 -13.85 2.69 -38.41
C GLN A 106 -13.53 3.04 -39.87
N LYS A 107 -12.31 3.52 -40.16
CA LYS A 107 -11.87 3.79 -41.54
C LYS A 107 -11.85 2.52 -42.39
N ALA A 108 -11.35 1.41 -41.84
CA ALA A 108 -11.32 0.14 -42.56
C ALA A 108 -12.75 -0.38 -42.86
N GLN A 109 -13.68 -0.22 -41.91
CA GLN A 109 -15.10 -0.54 -42.12
C GLN A 109 -15.72 0.35 -43.21
N GLU A 110 -15.43 1.66 -43.21
CA GLU A 110 -15.90 2.60 -44.24
C GLU A 110 -15.35 2.27 -45.64
N VAL A 111 -14.06 1.91 -45.73
CA VAL A 111 -13.45 1.43 -46.98
C VAL A 111 -14.10 0.13 -47.44
N LEU A 112 -14.35 -0.83 -46.55
CA LEU A 112 -15.03 -2.07 -46.89
C LEU A 112 -16.46 -1.81 -47.41
N LEU A 113 -17.20 -0.92 -46.76
CA LEU A 113 -18.55 -0.52 -47.17
C LEU A 113 -18.53 0.13 -48.56
N SER A 114 -17.60 1.04 -48.84
CA SER A 114 -17.47 1.69 -50.15
C SER A 114 -16.96 0.76 -51.27
N CYS A 115 -16.08 -0.20 -50.96
CA CYS A 115 -15.67 -1.26 -51.88
C CYS A 115 -16.80 -2.25 -52.19
N ASN A 116 -17.66 -2.57 -51.22
CA ASN A 116 -18.83 -3.41 -51.46
C ASN A 116 -19.86 -2.72 -52.36
N VAL A 117 -20.05 -1.40 -52.23
CA VAL A 117 -20.93 -0.62 -53.12
C VAL A 117 -20.39 -0.59 -54.55
N THR A 118 -19.09 -0.45 -54.75
CA THR A 118 -18.48 -0.50 -56.09
C THR A 118 -18.51 -1.89 -56.71
N TYR A 119 -18.26 -2.95 -55.93
CA TYR A 119 -18.41 -4.34 -56.39
C TYR A 119 -19.88 -4.67 -56.73
N SER A 120 -20.85 -4.21 -55.93
CA SER A 120 -22.28 -4.36 -56.19
C SER A 120 -22.73 -3.57 -57.44
N THR A 121 -22.18 -2.37 -57.68
CA THR A 121 -22.48 -1.57 -58.89
C THR A 121 -21.88 -2.21 -60.15
N LEU A 122 -20.67 -2.79 -60.07
CA LEU A 122 -20.05 -3.53 -61.18
C LEU A 122 -20.76 -4.87 -61.45
N THR A 123 -21.23 -5.54 -60.39
CA THR A 123 -22.05 -6.76 -60.49
C THR A 123 -23.46 -6.45 -61.00
N SER A 124 -24.02 -5.27 -60.73
CA SER A 124 -25.32 -4.85 -61.30
C SER A 124 -25.24 -4.56 -62.81
N LEU A 125 -24.06 -4.26 -63.35
CA LEU A 125 -23.79 -4.18 -64.79
C LEU A 125 -23.43 -5.55 -65.41
N SER A 126 -23.26 -6.59 -64.59
CA SER A 126 -22.93 -7.94 -65.01
C SER A 126 -23.81 -8.95 -64.26
N THR A 127 -24.93 -9.30 -64.91
CA THR A 127 -25.79 -10.46 -64.63
C THR A 127 -26.74 -10.41 -63.42
N SER A 128 -28.03 -10.36 -63.79
CA SER A 128 -29.21 -10.92 -63.12
C SER A 128 -28.95 -12.21 -62.33
N CYS A 129 -29.46 -12.29 -61.09
CA CYS A 129 -30.14 -13.41 -60.40
C CYS A 129 -30.32 -13.11 -58.88
N ASP A 130 -31.34 -13.73 -58.28
CA ASP A 130 -32.15 -13.31 -57.11
C ASP A 130 -31.57 -13.43 -55.67
N GLU A 131 -32.07 -12.51 -54.83
CA GLU A 131 -32.58 -12.57 -53.44
C GLU A 131 -31.83 -13.21 -52.24
N ASP A 132 -31.76 -12.36 -51.19
CA ASP A 132 -32.00 -12.53 -49.75
C ASP A 132 -31.17 -13.44 -48.84
N GLY A 133 -30.61 -12.79 -47.81
CA GLY A 133 -29.94 -13.40 -46.67
C GLY A 133 -29.65 -12.38 -45.57
N SER A 134 -30.68 -11.70 -45.05
CA SER A 134 -30.54 -10.82 -43.89
C SER A 134 -30.37 -11.67 -42.62
N SER A 135 -29.19 -11.59 -41.99
CA SER A 135 -28.92 -12.22 -40.71
C SER A 135 -28.39 -11.22 -39.68
N SER A 136 -29.26 -10.97 -38.70
CA SER A 136 -29.03 -10.97 -37.26
C SER A 136 -27.88 -10.15 -36.63
N LEU A 137 -28.31 -9.28 -35.70
CA LEU A 137 -27.80 -9.08 -34.34
C LEU A 137 -26.37 -8.50 -34.22
N LEU A 138 -26.11 -7.50 -33.40
CA LEU A 138 -26.14 -7.59 -31.94
C LEU A 138 -26.13 -6.17 -31.35
N GLY A 139 -26.99 -5.95 -30.35
CA GLY A 139 -26.74 -4.92 -29.36
C GLY A 139 -25.70 -5.42 -28.37
N ASP A 140 -24.92 -4.51 -27.76
CA ASP A 140 -24.48 -4.72 -26.39
C ASP A 140 -24.01 -3.42 -25.69
N SER A 141 -24.79 -3.03 -24.69
CA SER A 141 -24.36 -2.87 -23.30
C SER A 141 -23.11 -2.02 -23.01
N LYS A 142 -23.23 -0.71 -23.21
CA LYS A 142 -22.44 0.30 -22.50
C LYS A 142 -23.02 0.47 -21.08
N LEU A 143 -22.51 -0.21 -20.05
CA LEU A 143 -22.61 0.14 -18.59
C LEU A 143 -22.21 -1.03 -17.64
N GLY A 144 -21.02 -1.63 -17.80
CA GLY A 144 -20.58 -2.73 -16.91
C GLY A 144 -19.12 -2.74 -16.44
N LEU A 145 -18.24 -1.93 -17.04
CA LEU A 145 -16.79 -2.12 -16.89
C LEU A 145 -16.16 -1.47 -15.64
N ASP A 146 -16.96 -0.74 -14.86
CA ASP A 146 -16.49 0.03 -13.71
C ASP A 146 -16.54 -0.74 -12.37
N LYS A 147 -17.38 -1.77 -12.25
CA LYS A 147 -17.50 -2.56 -11.00
C LYS A 147 -16.48 -3.70 -10.88
N GLU A 148 -16.13 -4.33 -11.99
CA GLU A 148 -15.15 -5.43 -12.02
C GLU A 148 -13.73 -4.94 -11.70
N LEU A 149 -13.36 -3.76 -12.19
CA LEU A 149 -12.03 -3.18 -11.94
C LEU A 149 -11.83 -2.86 -10.44
N TYR A 150 -12.90 -2.47 -9.73
CA TYR A 150 -12.86 -2.21 -8.30
C TYR A 150 -12.78 -3.52 -7.47
N ALA A 151 -13.44 -4.59 -7.92
CA ALA A 151 -13.38 -5.90 -7.26
C ALA A 151 -11.97 -6.52 -7.33
N CYS A 152 -11.26 -6.36 -8.45
CA CYS A 152 -9.88 -6.82 -8.59
C CYS A 152 -8.89 -6.08 -7.66
N LEU A 153 -9.15 -4.81 -7.35
CA LEU A 153 -8.28 -3.99 -6.51
C LEU A 153 -8.43 -4.32 -5.00
N ILE A 154 -9.60 -4.85 -4.60
CA ILE A 154 -9.93 -5.18 -3.19
C ILE A 154 -9.68 -6.67 -2.89
N GLY A 155 -9.67 -7.56 -3.90
CA GLY A 155 -9.71 -9.02 -3.72
C GLY A 155 -8.37 -9.76 -3.51
N GLY A 156 -7.22 -9.09 -3.51
CA GLY A 156 -5.89 -9.72 -3.46
C GLY A 156 -5.30 -9.95 -2.07
N GLY A 157 -6.12 -10.22 -1.04
CA GLY A 157 -5.64 -10.51 0.31
C GLY A 157 -5.44 -12.00 0.54
N ASP A 158 -4.32 -12.56 0.07
CA ASP A 158 -3.97 -13.96 0.32
C ASP A 158 -3.56 -14.22 1.78
N GLN A 159 -3.91 -15.44 2.20
CA GLN A 159 -3.70 -16.11 3.47
C GLN A 159 -2.57 -15.60 4.40
N PHE A 160 -2.96 -15.22 5.62
CA PHE A 160 -2.11 -15.44 6.78
C PHE A 160 -2.03 -16.96 7.07
N PRO A 161 -0.84 -17.55 7.22
CA PRO A 161 -0.74 -18.91 7.72
C PRO A 161 -1.11 -18.91 9.22
N LYS A 162 -2.18 -19.61 9.57
CA LYS A 162 -2.45 -19.97 10.97
C LYS A 162 -1.47 -21.08 11.34
N SER A 163 -0.43 -20.72 12.07
CA SER A 163 0.34 -21.68 12.85
C SER A 163 -0.52 -22.16 14.01
N ASP A 164 -0.84 -23.45 13.99
CA ASP A 164 -1.26 -24.22 15.15
C ASP A 164 -0.29 -23.99 16.31
N ASP A 165 -0.81 -23.69 17.48
CA ASP A 165 -0.21 -24.12 18.75
C ASP A 165 -1.33 -24.46 19.72
N SER A 166 -1.54 -25.77 19.84
CA SER A 166 -2.24 -26.38 20.95
C SER A 166 -1.41 -26.20 22.22
N HIS A 167 -1.90 -25.38 23.16
CA HIS A 167 -1.47 -25.49 24.55
C HIS A 167 -2.68 -25.49 25.49
N GLY A 168 -3.06 -26.71 25.84
CA GLY A 168 -3.52 -27.18 27.14
C GLY A 168 -4.32 -26.22 28.02
N LEU A 169 -5.65 -26.36 27.97
CA LEU A 169 -6.43 -26.34 29.20
C LEU A 169 -6.11 -27.63 29.97
N PHE A 170 -5.45 -27.50 31.12
CA PHE A 170 -5.61 -28.45 32.20
C PHE A 170 -5.89 -27.69 33.49
N THR A 171 -6.83 -28.26 34.24
CA THR A 171 -7.31 -27.97 35.59
C THR A 171 -6.23 -27.67 36.61
#